data_AF-A0A5J5C4J3-F1
#
_entry.id   AF-A0A5J5C4J3-F1
#
_cell.length_a   1.000
_cell.length_b   1.000
_cell.length_c   1.000
_cell.angle_alpha   90.00
_cell.angle_beta   90.00
_cell.angle_gamma   90.00
#
_symmetry.space_group_name_H-M   'P 1'
#
loop_
_entity.id
_entity.type
_entity.pdbx_description
1 polymer ?
#
loop_
_entity_poly.entity_id
_entity_poly.type
_entity_poly.pdbx_seq_one_letter_code
_entity_poly.pdbx_strand_id
1 'polypeptide(L)'
;MRGRSDGGQKKRLLTSVCVVAIFLVCLYLYFGSKSHGESALEYGSRSLRKLGSSYLSGDEDSDIGSKQDEFSNMFGQEDGEDGIIPKSFPVCDDRHSELIPCLDRHLIYQMRLKLDLSLMEHYERHCPLPERRFNCLIPPPPGYKIPIKWPRSEKIVFPGGGTHFHYGADKYIASLANMLNFSNNVLNNEGRLRTVLDVGCGVASFGAYLLSSDIIAMSLAPNDVHQNQIQFALERGIPAYLGVLGTKRLPYPSRSFELAHCSRCRIDWLQRDGILLLELDRLLRPGGYFAYSSPEAYAQDEEDLRIWREMSALVERMCWKIAAKKNQTVIWVKPLTNDCYMEREPGTQPPLCRSDDDPDAVWGVPMEACITPYSDHDHRTRGSGLASLACPSNLLLLPVLLILAIQQRCLKRTRNFGGGELRITGIS
;
A
#
# COMPACT_ATOMS: atom_id res chain seq x y z
N MET A 1 -77.95 -56.83 -8.56
CA MET A 1 -76.48 -56.79 -8.34
C MET A 1 -75.85 -55.81 -9.32
N ARG A 2 -74.92 -54.93 -8.89
CA ARG A 2 -74.09 -54.12 -9.79
C ARG A 2 -72.84 -53.65 -9.02
N GLY A 3 -71.69 -54.26 -9.27
CA GLY A 3 -70.44 -53.95 -8.56
C GLY A 3 -69.87 -52.57 -8.93
N ARG A 4 -69.09 -51.95 -8.03
CA ARG A 4 -68.46 -50.64 -8.28
C ARG A 4 -66.95 -50.67 -8.02
N SER A 5 -66.22 -50.65 -9.13
CA SER A 5 -64.77 -50.82 -9.35
C SER A 5 -63.80 -50.33 -8.26
N ASP A 6 -62.76 -51.14 -8.05
CA ASP A 6 -61.48 -50.84 -7.37
C ASP A 6 -60.63 -49.81 -8.18
N GLY A 7 -61.12 -48.58 -8.25
CA GLY A 7 -60.48 -47.47 -8.97
C GLY A 7 -59.73 -46.46 -8.10
N GLY A 8 -59.96 -46.47 -6.78
CA GLY A 8 -59.43 -45.47 -5.85
C GLY A 8 -58.03 -45.79 -5.32
N GLN A 9 -57.80 -47.04 -4.92
CA GLN A 9 -56.58 -47.46 -4.22
C GLN A 9 -55.35 -47.38 -5.13
N LYS A 10 -55.49 -47.87 -6.37
CA LYS A 10 -54.44 -47.85 -7.42
C LYS A 10 -53.97 -46.44 -7.78
N LYS A 11 -54.87 -45.43 -7.77
CA LYS A 11 -54.50 -44.03 -8.04
C LYS A 11 -53.64 -43.42 -6.93
N ARG A 12 -53.95 -43.69 -5.66
CA ARG A 12 -53.11 -43.28 -4.52
C ARG A 12 -51.76 -44.00 -4.49
N LEU A 13 -51.72 -45.26 -4.91
CA LEU A 13 -50.46 -46.01 -5.02
C LEU A 13 -49.55 -45.40 -6.10
N LEU A 14 -50.10 -45.10 -7.28
CA LEU A 14 -49.35 -44.49 -8.38
C LEU A 14 -48.77 -43.12 -8.00
N THR A 15 -49.56 -42.23 -7.37
CA THR A 15 -49.04 -40.91 -6.97
C THR A 15 -47.98 -41.01 -5.88
N SER A 16 -48.12 -41.94 -4.93
CA SER A 16 -47.08 -42.20 -3.92
C SER A 16 -45.77 -42.66 -4.56
N VAL A 17 -45.83 -43.62 -5.49
CA VAL A 17 -44.63 -44.11 -6.22
C VAL A 17 -43.97 -43.01 -7.04
N CYS A 18 -44.74 -42.17 -7.75
CA CYS A 18 -44.19 -41.04 -8.50
C CYS A 18 -43.48 -40.02 -7.60
N VAL A 19 -44.03 -39.69 -6.43
CA VAL A 19 -43.40 -38.76 -5.47
C VAL A 19 -42.09 -39.32 -4.93
N VAL A 20 -42.06 -40.62 -4.57
CA VAL A 20 -40.83 -41.28 -4.11
C VAL A 20 -39.77 -41.33 -5.22
N ALA A 21 -40.16 -41.64 -6.46
CA ALA A 21 -39.25 -41.65 -7.61
C ALA A 21 -38.62 -40.27 -7.87
N ILE A 22 -39.42 -39.20 -7.83
CA ILE A 22 -38.92 -37.81 -7.97
C ILE A 22 -37.95 -37.48 -6.83
N PHE A 23 -38.27 -37.83 -5.58
CA PHE A 23 -37.40 -37.56 -4.44
C PHE A 23 -36.05 -38.29 -4.54
N LEU A 24 -36.04 -39.54 -4.99
CA LEU A 24 -34.82 -40.31 -5.24
C LEU A 24 -33.99 -39.75 -6.40
N VAL A 25 -34.61 -39.25 -7.47
CA VAL A 25 -33.90 -38.55 -8.56
C VAL A 25 -33.29 -37.23 -8.06
N CYS A 26 -34.01 -36.45 -7.24
CA CYS A 26 -33.47 -35.25 -6.61
C CYS A 26 -32.27 -35.55 -5.69
N LEU A 27 -32.34 -36.62 -4.89
CA LEU A 27 -31.21 -37.09 -4.07
C LEU A 27 -30.03 -37.53 -4.94
N TYR A 28 -30.27 -38.28 -6.02
CA TYR A 28 -29.23 -38.71 -6.95
C TYR A 28 -28.53 -37.52 -7.63
N LEU A 29 -29.28 -36.49 -8.04
CA LEU A 29 -28.68 -35.27 -8.60
C LEU A 29 -27.90 -34.47 -7.55
N TYR A 30 -28.40 -34.39 -6.30
CA TYR A 30 -27.76 -33.65 -5.22
C TYR A 30 -26.45 -34.28 -4.74
N PHE A 31 -26.40 -35.61 -4.61
CA PHE A 31 -25.21 -36.34 -4.17
C PHE A 31 -24.29 -36.79 -5.33
N GLY A 32 -24.85 -37.16 -6.48
CA GLY A 32 -24.09 -37.57 -7.68
C GLY A 32 -23.25 -36.43 -8.27
N SER A 33 -23.69 -35.18 -8.14
CA SER A 33 -22.92 -33.98 -8.50
C SER A 33 -21.65 -33.77 -7.65
N LYS A 34 -21.35 -34.66 -6.69
CA LYS A 34 -20.21 -34.55 -5.77
C LYS A 34 -19.19 -35.68 -5.90
N SER A 35 -19.27 -36.50 -6.96
CA SER A 35 -18.49 -37.74 -7.11
C SER A 35 -17.82 -37.93 -8.49
N HIS A 36 -17.23 -36.89 -9.08
CA HIS A 36 -16.16 -37.05 -10.08
C HIS A 36 -15.19 -35.87 -10.04
N GLY A 37 -14.04 -36.08 -9.41
CA GLY A 37 -12.89 -35.17 -9.43
C GLY A 37 -11.63 -35.98 -9.70
N GLU A 38 -11.32 -36.24 -10.97
CA GLU A 38 -10.13 -37.00 -11.34
C GLU A 38 -8.83 -36.22 -11.04
N SER A 39 -7.78 -36.96 -10.69
CA SER A 39 -6.54 -36.42 -10.16
C SER A 39 -5.64 -35.82 -11.26
N ALA A 40 -5.89 -34.56 -11.62
CA ALA A 40 -5.06 -33.78 -12.56
C ALA A 40 -3.68 -33.35 -11.98
N LEU A 41 -2.95 -34.29 -11.35
CA LEU A 41 -1.76 -34.01 -10.53
C LEU A 41 -0.41 -34.26 -11.24
N GLU A 42 -0.39 -34.80 -12.47
CA GLU A 42 0.87 -35.22 -13.13
C GLU A 42 1.36 -34.33 -14.29
N TYR A 43 0.56 -33.37 -14.79
CA TYR A 43 0.92 -32.61 -16.00
C TYR A 43 1.87 -31.41 -15.74
N GLY A 44 1.82 -30.80 -14.56
CA GLY A 44 2.58 -29.58 -14.26
C GLY A 44 4.10 -29.78 -14.07
N SER A 45 4.51 -30.92 -13.50
CA SER A 45 5.88 -31.16 -13.03
C SER A 45 6.92 -31.29 -14.15
N ARG A 46 6.51 -31.75 -15.34
CA ARG A 46 7.40 -31.91 -16.50
C ARG A 46 7.64 -30.60 -17.27
N SER A 47 6.69 -29.66 -17.24
CA SER A 47 6.80 -28.40 -17.98
C SER A 47 7.85 -27.45 -17.38
N LEU A 48 7.86 -27.29 -16.06
CA LEU A 48 8.80 -26.39 -15.37
C LEU A 48 10.27 -26.83 -15.53
N ARG A 49 10.56 -28.14 -15.57
CA ARG A 49 11.90 -28.64 -15.88
C ARG A 49 12.37 -28.26 -17.29
N LYS A 50 11.44 -28.08 -18.24
CA LYS A 50 11.77 -27.72 -19.63
C LYS A 50 12.01 -26.23 -19.82
N LEU A 51 11.27 -25.36 -19.11
CA LEU A 51 11.55 -23.91 -19.10
C LEU A 51 12.85 -23.57 -18.34
N GLY A 52 13.17 -24.29 -17.26
CA GLY A 52 14.42 -24.05 -16.51
C GLY A 52 15.69 -24.31 -17.34
N SER A 53 15.62 -25.23 -18.31
CA SER A 53 16.76 -25.57 -19.18
C SER A 53 16.91 -24.62 -20.39
N SER A 54 15.86 -23.91 -20.82
CA SER A 54 15.87 -23.14 -22.07
C SER A 54 16.33 -21.69 -21.94
N TYR A 55 16.77 -21.27 -20.75
CA TYR A 55 17.26 -19.92 -20.46
C TYR A 55 18.76 -19.87 -20.11
N LEU A 56 19.46 -21.01 -20.14
CA LEU A 56 20.88 -21.15 -19.81
C LEU A 56 21.70 -21.84 -20.92
N SER A 57 21.18 -21.82 -22.16
CA SER A 57 21.89 -22.28 -23.35
C SER A 57 21.89 -21.17 -24.40
N GLY A 58 23.00 -20.44 -24.44
CA GLY A 58 23.42 -19.56 -25.53
C GLY A 58 24.94 -19.66 -25.58
N ASP A 59 25.47 -19.97 -26.75
CA ASP A 59 26.76 -20.67 -26.87
C ASP A 59 27.96 -19.72 -27.04
N GLU A 60 29.00 -19.88 -26.22
CA GLU A 60 30.40 -19.58 -26.56
C GLU A 60 31.32 -20.61 -25.86
N ASP A 61 32.16 -21.32 -26.61
CA ASP A 61 33.09 -22.34 -26.11
C ASP A 61 34.46 -21.73 -25.74
N SER A 62 35.00 -22.05 -24.55
CA SER A 62 36.42 -22.40 -24.35
C SER A 62 36.76 -22.78 -22.89
N ASP A 63 37.82 -23.57 -22.72
CA ASP A 63 38.26 -24.17 -21.45
C ASP A 63 38.59 -23.18 -20.32
N ILE A 64 38.27 -23.56 -19.08
CA ILE A 64 39.29 -23.97 -18.07
C ILE A 64 38.60 -24.57 -16.83
N GLY A 65 39.23 -25.58 -16.22
CA GLY A 65 38.64 -26.38 -15.14
C GLY A 65 38.78 -25.82 -13.73
N SER A 66 37.77 -26.14 -12.90
CA SER A 66 37.85 -26.35 -11.44
C SER A 66 38.65 -25.35 -10.60
N LYS A 67 37.96 -24.33 -10.07
CA LYS A 67 38.20 -23.80 -8.71
C LYS A 67 36.94 -23.11 -8.18
N GLN A 68 36.46 -23.55 -7.02
CA GLN A 68 35.32 -22.95 -6.32
C GLN A 68 35.58 -23.02 -4.81
N ASP A 69 36.59 -22.27 -4.37
CA ASP A 69 37.00 -22.17 -2.99
C ASP A 69 36.22 -21.06 -2.24
N GLU A 70 36.05 -21.25 -0.93
CA GLU A 70 35.91 -20.22 0.11
C GLU A 70 34.88 -19.08 -0.06
N PHE A 71 33.68 -19.30 0.48
CA PHE A 71 32.98 -18.24 1.24
C PHE A 71 32.11 -18.77 2.39
N SER A 72 31.70 -20.04 2.36
CA SER A 72 30.82 -20.64 3.38
C SER A 72 31.57 -21.12 4.63
N ASN A 73 32.13 -20.19 5.42
CA ASN A 73 32.56 -20.47 6.81
C ASN A 73 32.86 -19.18 7.62
N MET A 74 31.81 -18.49 8.11
CA MET A 74 32.00 -17.46 9.16
C MET A 74 30.77 -17.21 10.07
N PHE A 75 29.96 -18.24 10.40
CA PHE A 75 28.96 -18.15 11.48
C PHE A 75 28.77 -19.49 12.22
N GLY A 76 29.40 -19.58 13.40
CA GLY A 76 29.06 -20.41 14.57
C GLY A 76 29.47 -19.59 15.81
N GLN A 77 29.04 -19.87 17.05
CA GLN A 77 28.29 -20.99 17.65
C GLN A 77 27.71 -20.46 18.99
N GLU A 78 26.66 -21.01 19.62
CA GLU A 78 25.83 -22.19 19.32
C GLU A 78 24.43 -21.73 18.81
N ASP A 79 23.22 -22.11 19.27
CA ASP A 79 22.72 -23.07 20.26
C ASP A 79 22.23 -24.39 19.61
N GLY A 80 21.91 -25.42 20.42
CA GLY A 80 21.53 -26.75 19.95
C GLY A 80 20.03 -27.09 19.99
N GLU A 81 19.36 -27.05 18.85
CA GLU A 81 18.16 -27.85 18.53
C GLU A 81 18.25 -28.28 17.05
N ASP A 82 17.73 -29.46 16.66
CA ASP A 82 17.99 -30.08 15.35
C ASP A 82 17.37 -29.31 14.16
N GLY A 83 18.11 -28.29 13.70
CA GLY A 83 17.71 -27.38 12.64
C GLY A 83 17.65 -28.05 11.26
N ILE A 84 16.49 -28.61 10.91
CA ILE A 84 16.19 -29.07 9.54
C ILE A 84 16.16 -27.86 8.60
N ILE A 85 17.31 -27.52 8.00
CA ILE A 85 17.42 -26.50 6.95
C ILE A 85 16.47 -26.89 5.80
N PRO A 86 15.42 -26.10 5.50
CA PRO A 86 14.45 -26.47 4.47
C PRO A 86 15.11 -26.44 3.08
N LYS A 87 15.27 -27.62 2.46
CA LYS A 87 15.99 -27.77 1.17
C LYS A 87 15.35 -27.01 0.00
N SER A 88 14.10 -26.56 0.15
CA SER A 88 13.45 -25.57 -0.70
C SER A 88 12.19 -25.03 0.01
N PHE A 89 11.80 -23.79 -0.28
CA PHE A 89 10.46 -23.31 0.08
C PHE A 89 9.40 -23.99 -0.81
N PRO A 90 8.30 -24.53 -0.25
CA PRO A 90 7.19 -25.09 -1.03
C PRO A 90 6.45 -23.99 -1.80
N VAL A 91 5.67 -24.36 -2.81
CA VAL A 91 4.80 -23.42 -3.54
C VAL A 91 3.48 -23.25 -2.77
N CYS A 92 2.97 -22.02 -2.68
CA CYS A 92 1.68 -21.73 -2.05
C CYS A 92 0.50 -22.26 -2.91
N ASP A 93 -0.56 -22.72 -2.24
CA ASP A 93 -1.84 -23.01 -2.89
C ASP A 93 -2.45 -21.73 -3.49
N ASP A 94 -2.84 -21.77 -4.77
CA ASP A 94 -3.42 -20.68 -5.57
C ASP A 94 -4.48 -19.83 -4.84
N ARG A 95 -5.22 -20.41 -3.89
CA ARG A 95 -6.22 -19.69 -3.07
C ARG A 95 -5.62 -18.55 -2.23
N HIS A 96 -4.31 -18.55 -2.03
CA HIS A 96 -3.57 -17.55 -1.25
C HIS A 96 -2.77 -16.57 -2.11
N SER A 97 -2.84 -16.63 -3.46
CA SER A 97 -2.04 -15.73 -4.32
C SER A 97 -2.39 -14.25 -4.20
N GLU A 98 -3.62 -13.95 -3.79
CA GLU A 98 -4.14 -12.59 -3.55
C GLU A 98 -4.13 -12.23 -2.05
N LEU A 99 -3.62 -13.10 -1.17
CA LEU A 99 -3.61 -12.88 0.28
C LEU A 99 -2.42 -11.98 0.66
N ILE A 100 -2.71 -10.83 1.28
CA ILE A 100 -1.69 -9.97 1.90
C ILE A 100 -1.72 -10.27 3.42
N PRO A 101 -0.78 -11.06 3.98
CA PRO A 101 -1.00 -11.69 5.29
C PRO A 101 -1.16 -10.71 6.46
N CYS A 102 -0.55 -9.52 6.38
CA CYS A 102 -0.68 -8.50 7.42
C CYS A 102 -1.84 -7.51 7.18
N LEU A 103 -2.57 -7.60 6.07
CA LEU A 103 -3.73 -6.74 5.77
C LEU A 103 -5.02 -7.56 5.56
N ASP A 104 -5.02 -8.84 5.97
CA ASP A 104 -6.19 -9.68 5.91
C ASP A 104 -7.17 -9.39 7.05
N ARG A 105 -8.35 -8.89 6.67
CA ARG A 105 -9.44 -8.62 7.62
C ARG A 105 -10.00 -9.90 8.26
N HIS A 106 -9.85 -11.07 7.64
CA HIS A 106 -10.29 -12.34 8.26
C HIS A 106 -9.39 -12.73 9.43
N LEU A 107 -8.07 -12.49 9.35
CA LEU A 107 -7.14 -12.68 10.46
C LEU A 107 -7.54 -11.85 11.70
N ILE A 108 -7.97 -10.59 11.52
CA ILE A 108 -8.48 -9.74 12.61
C ILE A 108 -9.65 -10.44 13.35
N TYR A 109 -10.63 -10.95 12.61
CA TYR A 109 -11.77 -11.68 13.18
C TYR A 109 -11.37 -13.01 13.84
N GLN A 110 -10.46 -13.78 13.23
CA GLN A 110 -9.98 -15.05 13.76
C GLN A 110 -9.18 -14.87 15.07
N MET A 111 -8.31 -13.86 15.12
CA MET A 111 -7.51 -13.52 16.30
C MET A 111 -8.31 -12.77 17.37
N ARG A 112 -9.57 -12.41 17.07
CA ARG A 112 -10.48 -11.65 17.97
C ARG A 112 -9.85 -10.36 18.50
N LEU A 113 -9.10 -9.66 17.65
CA LEU A 113 -8.43 -8.42 18.05
C LEU A 113 -9.48 -7.36 18.41
N LYS A 114 -9.32 -6.75 19.60
CA LYS A 114 -10.12 -5.61 20.03
C LYS A 114 -9.50 -4.34 19.44
N LEU A 115 -9.89 -4.03 18.21
CA LEU A 115 -9.40 -2.85 17.50
C LEU A 115 -10.35 -1.66 17.66
N ASP A 116 -9.80 -0.46 17.80
CA ASP A 116 -10.57 0.77 17.70
C ASP A 116 -10.82 1.12 16.23
N LEU A 117 -12.11 1.13 15.85
CA LEU A 117 -12.52 1.46 14.49
C LEU A 117 -12.46 2.96 14.20
N SER A 118 -12.54 3.82 15.22
CA SER A 118 -12.41 5.28 15.07
C SER A 118 -10.97 5.71 14.79
N LEU A 119 -9.99 5.02 15.38
CA LEU A 119 -8.56 5.25 15.15
C LEU A 119 -8.04 4.55 13.88
N MET A 120 -8.93 3.98 13.06
CA MET A 120 -8.64 3.27 11.81
C MET A 120 -7.70 2.06 11.95
N GLU A 121 -7.52 1.51 13.16
CA GLU A 121 -6.61 0.37 13.43
C GLU A 121 -6.90 -0.83 12.54
N HIS A 122 -8.15 -1.02 12.12
CA HIS A 122 -8.59 -2.10 11.22
C HIS A 122 -8.06 -2.01 9.77
N TYR A 123 -7.37 -0.92 9.40
CA TYR A 123 -6.61 -0.78 8.15
C TYR A 123 -5.08 -0.84 8.38
N GLU A 124 -4.62 -1.05 9.61
CA GLU A 124 -3.19 -1.24 9.92
C GLU A 124 -2.71 -2.67 9.66
N ARG A 125 -1.39 -2.88 9.85
CA ARG A 125 -0.69 -4.14 9.59
C ARG A 125 -0.79 -5.11 10.78
N HIS A 126 -1.81 -5.95 10.78
CA HIS A 126 -1.99 -7.05 11.74
C HIS A 126 -1.40 -8.35 11.20
N CYS A 127 -0.10 -8.59 11.44
CA CYS A 127 0.59 -9.78 10.94
C CYS A 127 0.29 -11.05 11.76
N PRO A 128 0.24 -12.25 11.14
CA PRO A 128 0.03 -13.50 11.86
C PRO A 128 1.23 -13.91 12.74
N LEU A 129 0.92 -14.65 13.81
CA LEU A 129 1.89 -15.33 14.68
C LEU A 129 2.78 -16.29 13.87
N PRO A 130 4.03 -16.58 14.31
CA PRO A 130 5.00 -17.35 13.53
C PRO A 130 4.49 -18.71 13.01
N GLU A 131 3.72 -19.45 13.81
CA GLU A 131 3.17 -20.78 13.46
C GLU A 131 2.07 -20.68 12.40
N ARG A 132 1.53 -19.48 12.17
CA ARG A 132 0.45 -19.18 11.21
C ARG A 132 0.96 -18.41 9.99
N ARG A 133 2.29 -18.31 9.78
CA ARG A 133 2.90 -17.65 8.61
C ARG A 133 3.05 -18.61 7.44
N PHE A 134 2.69 -18.13 6.25
CA PHE A 134 2.84 -18.86 4.99
C PHE A 134 4.30 -18.80 4.50
N ASN A 135 5.11 -19.78 4.90
CA ASN A 135 6.50 -19.91 4.46
C ASN A 135 6.58 -20.62 3.09
N CYS A 136 5.97 -20.03 2.06
CA CYS A 136 5.86 -20.60 0.71
C CYS A 136 6.06 -19.57 -0.40
N LEU A 137 6.42 -20.04 -1.60
CA LEU A 137 6.57 -19.23 -2.81
C LEU A 137 5.22 -19.06 -3.49
N ILE A 138 4.77 -17.82 -3.67
CA ILE A 138 3.55 -17.52 -4.43
C ILE A 138 3.81 -17.79 -5.94
N PRO A 139 3.06 -18.69 -6.59
CA PRO A 139 3.20 -18.90 -8.03
C PRO A 139 2.57 -17.73 -8.83
N PRO A 140 3.07 -17.40 -10.03
CA PRO A 140 2.37 -16.48 -10.93
C PRO A 140 0.98 -17.05 -11.28
N PRO A 141 -0.11 -16.27 -11.17
CA PRO A 141 -1.46 -16.80 -11.34
C PRO A 141 -1.72 -17.33 -12.76
N PRO A 142 -2.60 -18.33 -12.94
CA PRO A 142 -2.88 -18.89 -14.26
C PRO A 142 -3.33 -17.84 -15.29
N GLY A 143 -2.52 -17.66 -16.34
CA GLY A 143 -2.73 -16.63 -17.38
C GLY A 143 -2.08 -15.27 -17.09
N TYR A 144 -1.22 -15.16 -16.07
CA TYR A 144 -0.40 -13.98 -15.80
C TYR A 144 0.34 -13.51 -17.05
N LYS A 145 0.28 -12.19 -17.31
CA LYS A 145 0.99 -11.52 -18.40
C LYS A 145 2.01 -10.56 -17.79
N ILE A 146 3.15 -10.40 -18.46
CA ILE A 146 4.12 -9.35 -18.11
C ILE A 146 3.36 -8.00 -18.12
N PRO A 147 3.47 -7.16 -17.07
CA PRO A 147 2.79 -5.88 -16.99
C PRO A 147 3.01 -5.02 -18.24
N ILE A 148 1.96 -4.33 -18.67
CA ILE A 148 1.98 -3.57 -19.92
C ILE A 148 2.88 -2.34 -19.74
N LYS A 149 4.12 -2.44 -20.25
CA LYS A 149 5.13 -1.39 -20.14
C LYS A 149 4.61 -0.05 -20.67
N TRP A 150 4.95 1.02 -19.96
CA TRP A 150 4.79 2.41 -20.41
C TRP A 150 5.45 2.60 -21.79
N PRO A 151 4.86 3.38 -22.72
CA PRO A 151 3.60 4.14 -22.62
C PRO A 151 2.33 3.34 -22.92
N ARG A 152 2.40 2.03 -23.20
CA ARG A 152 1.22 1.27 -23.70
C ARG A 152 0.09 1.14 -22.67
N SER A 153 0.40 1.24 -21.38
CA SER A 153 -0.56 1.21 -20.27
C SER A 153 -1.37 2.50 -20.09
N GLU A 154 -1.00 3.59 -20.76
CA GLU A 154 -1.79 4.82 -20.87
C GLU A 154 -3.21 4.54 -21.42
N LYS A 155 -3.30 3.62 -22.38
CA LYS A 155 -4.53 3.30 -23.12
C LYS A 155 -5.49 2.39 -22.35
N ILE A 156 -5.19 2.05 -21.10
CA ILE A 156 -6.02 1.18 -20.28
C ILE A 156 -6.81 2.04 -19.29
N VAL A 157 -8.12 2.12 -19.48
CA VAL A 157 -9.05 2.79 -18.55
C VAL A 157 -9.61 1.74 -17.59
N PHE A 158 -9.54 2.02 -16.29
CA PHE A 158 -10.21 1.24 -15.25
C PHE A 158 -11.35 2.06 -14.66
N PRO A 159 -12.42 1.44 -14.13
CA PRO A 159 -13.51 2.14 -13.44
C PRO A 159 -13.06 2.59 -12.03
N GLY A 160 -12.23 3.64 -11.96
CA GLY A 160 -11.82 4.32 -10.74
C GLY A 160 -12.46 5.71 -10.61
N GLY A 161 -12.67 6.17 -9.38
CA GLY A 161 -13.26 7.48 -9.10
C GLY A 161 -12.39 8.63 -9.64
N GLY A 162 -13.03 9.65 -10.21
CA GLY A 162 -12.33 10.74 -10.89
C GLY A 162 -11.35 11.49 -10.00
N THR A 163 -10.16 11.79 -10.55
CA THR A 163 -9.14 12.61 -9.88
C THR A 163 -9.69 14.00 -9.55
N HIS A 164 -9.47 14.50 -8.34
CA HIS A 164 -9.96 15.81 -7.89
C HIS A 164 -9.35 17.02 -8.66
N PHE A 165 -8.33 16.79 -9.49
CA PHE A 165 -7.69 17.83 -10.30
C PHE A 165 -8.57 18.25 -11.49
N HIS A 166 -9.60 19.07 -11.23
CA HIS A 166 -10.59 19.56 -12.20
C HIS A 166 -10.01 20.09 -13.53
N TYR A 167 -8.78 20.60 -13.52
CA TYR A 167 -8.10 21.15 -14.70
C TYR A 167 -6.88 20.34 -15.16
N GLY A 168 -6.61 19.17 -14.57
CA GLY A 168 -5.40 18.37 -14.78
C GLY A 168 -4.40 18.47 -13.62
N ALA A 169 -3.72 17.34 -13.33
CA ALA A 169 -2.74 17.24 -12.24
C ALA A 169 -1.44 18.01 -12.54
N ASP A 170 -1.08 18.11 -13.82
CA ASP A 170 -0.02 18.97 -14.36
C ASP A 170 -0.18 20.43 -13.92
N LYS A 171 -1.38 21.00 -14.09
CA LYS A 171 -1.66 22.40 -13.76
C LYS A 171 -1.66 22.64 -12.24
N TYR A 172 -2.08 21.63 -11.48
CA TYR A 172 -1.98 21.68 -10.01
C TYR A 172 -0.53 21.62 -9.53
N ILE A 173 0.30 20.72 -10.06
CA ILE A 173 1.74 20.62 -9.75
C ILE A 173 2.46 21.93 -10.12
N ALA A 174 2.19 22.49 -11.30
CA ALA A 174 2.71 23.80 -11.70
C ALA A 174 2.23 24.93 -10.79
N SER A 175 0.98 24.88 -10.29
CA SER A 175 0.47 25.84 -9.30
C SER A 175 1.17 25.72 -7.95
N LEU A 176 1.51 24.51 -7.48
CA LEU A 176 2.29 24.33 -6.24
C LEU A 176 3.69 24.94 -6.38
N ALA A 177 4.37 24.67 -7.51
CA ALA A 177 5.67 25.25 -7.81
C ALA A 177 5.62 26.78 -7.93
N ASN A 178 4.56 27.31 -8.56
CA ASN A 178 4.31 28.76 -8.64
C ASN A 178 4.10 29.39 -7.25
N MET A 179 3.32 28.73 -6.38
CA MET A 179 3.08 29.18 -5.00
C MET A 179 4.36 29.23 -4.16
N LEU A 180 5.29 28.29 -4.39
CA LEU A 180 6.60 28.26 -3.72
C LEU A 180 7.68 29.13 -4.40
N ASN A 181 7.32 29.89 -5.45
CA ASN A 181 8.23 30.69 -6.27
C ASN A 181 9.41 29.88 -6.87
N PHE A 182 9.17 28.62 -7.25
CA PHE A 182 10.18 27.75 -7.85
C PHE A 182 10.38 28.04 -9.35
N SER A 183 11.64 27.94 -9.80
CA SER A 183 12.09 28.20 -11.16
C SER A 183 11.18 27.55 -12.23
N ASN A 184 10.74 28.33 -13.21
CA ASN A 184 9.93 27.88 -14.36
C ASN A 184 8.60 27.15 -14.01
N ASN A 185 8.09 27.28 -12.78
CA ASN A 185 6.99 26.48 -12.24
C ASN A 185 7.27 24.95 -12.23
N VAL A 186 8.53 24.54 -12.14
CA VAL A 186 8.94 23.13 -12.04
C VAL A 186 9.10 22.74 -10.57
N LEU A 187 8.28 21.83 -10.07
CA LEU A 187 8.24 21.47 -8.63
C LEU A 187 9.55 20.84 -8.13
N ASN A 188 10.31 20.17 -9.01
CA ASN A 188 11.58 19.51 -8.70
C ASN A 188 12.66 20.49 -8.22
N ASN A 189 12.59 21.73 -8.72
CA ASN A 189 13.34 22.86 -8.19
C ASN A 189 14.86 22.62 -8.11
N GLU A 190 15.45 22.22 -9.24
CA GLU A 190 16.89 21.94 -9.38
C GLU A 190 17.36 20.77 -8.48
N GLY A 191 16.53 19.72 -8.37
CA GLY A 191 16.79 18.53 -7.56
C GLY A 191 16.60 18.72 -6.05
N ARG A 192 16.10 19.89 -5.61
CA ARG A 192 15.85 20.18 -4.18
C ARG A 192 14.62 19.47 -3.62
N LEU A 193 13.69 19.06 -4.48
CA LEU A 193 12.51 18.28 -4.10
C LEU A 193 12.46 17.06 -5.04
N ARG A 194 12.64 15.85 -4.49
CA ARG A 194 12.73 14.59 -5.25
C ARG A 194 11.88 13.47 -4.67
N THR A 195 11.50 13.56 -3.40
CA THR A 195 10.72 12.55 -2.68
C THR A 195 9.46 13.18 -2.07
N VAL A 196 8.32 12.54 -2.32
CA VAL A 196 7.00 13.03 -1.90
C VAL A 196 6.22 11.94 -1.17
N LEU A 197 5.54 12.30 -0.08
CA LEU A 197 4.54 11.45 0.56
C LEU A 197 3.13 11.95 0.15
N ASP A 198 2.40 11.14 -0.61
CA ASP A 198 1.10 11.49 -1.19
C ASP A 198 -0.03 10.74 -0.47
N VAL A 199 -0.71 11.40 0.46
CA VAL A 199 -1.64 10.77 1.41
C VAL A 199 -3.08 10.94 0.96
N GLY A 200 -3.84 9.84 0.93
CA GLY A 200 -5.19 9.79 0.38
C GLY A 200 -5.21 9.72 -1.15
N CYS A 201 -4.19 9.07 -1.74
CA CYS A 201 -3.84 9.18 -3.16
C CYS A 201 -4.87 8.67 -4.17
N GLY A 202 -5.82 7.83 -3.75
CA GLY A 202 -6.69 7.05 -4.64
C GLY A 202 -5.88 6.25 -5.67
N VAL A 203 -6.08 6.56 -6.95
CA VAL A 203 -5.34 6.00 -8.12
C VAL A 203 -3.88 6.48 -8.26
N ALA A 204 -3.35 7.23 -7.29
CA ALA A 204 -1.98 7.77 -7.28
C ALA A 204 -1.63 8.70 -8.46
N SER A 205 -2.62 9.37 -9.06
CA SER A 205 -2.40 10.23 -10.23
C SER A 205 -1.53 11.45 -9.97
N PHE A 206 -1.47 11.96 -8.72
CA PHE A 206 -0.51 13.01 -8.37
C PHE A 206 0.93 12.49 -8.52
N GLY A 207 1.23 11.35 -7.89
CA GLY A 207 2.51 10.65 -8.06
C GLY A 207 2.83 10.28 -9.51
N ALA A 208 1.83 9.86 -10.30
CA ALA A 208 2.01 9.53 -11.71
C ALA A 208 2.54 10.71 -12.55
N TYR A 209 2.01 11.92 -12.34
CA TYR A 209 2.46 13.11 -13.07
C TYR A 209 3.83 13.60 -12.57
N LEU A 210 4.13 13.43 -11.29
CA LEU A 210 5.42 13.81 -10.69
C LEU A 210 6.62 13.05 -11.28
N LEU A 211 6.42 11.81 -11.75
CA LEU A 211 7.45 11.04 -12.47
C LEU A 211 7.98 11.76 -13.73
N SER A 212 7.19 12.64 -14.35
CA SER A 212 7.64 13.44 -15.51
C SER A 212 8.57 14.61 -15.15
N SER A 213 8.73 14.86 -13.85
CA SER A 213 9.57 15.92 -13.26
C SER A 213 10.67 15.34 -12.36
N ASP A 214 11.09 14.10 -12.57
CA ASP A 214 12.10 13.40 -11.75
C ASP A 214 11.80 13.42 -10.23
N ILE A 215 10.51 13.40 -9.87
CA ILE A 215 10.04 13.30 -8.48
C ILE A 215 9.40 11.94 -8.27
N ILE A 216 9.86 11.22 -7.25
CA ILE A 216 9.28 9.95 -6.80
C ILE A 216 8.30 10.25 -5.66
N ALA A 217 7.01 10.13 -5.94
CA ALA A 217 6.01 10.07 -4.89
C ALA A 217 5.83 8.63 -4.38
N MET A 218 5.61 8.50 -3.08
CA MET A 218 5.12 7.29 -2.42
C MET A 218 3.67 7.55 -2.02
N SER A 219 2.75 6.97 -2.79
CA SER A 219 1.31 7.22 -2.66
C SER A 219 0.65 6.23 -1.68
N LEU A 220 -0.13 6.74 -0.73
CA LEU A 220 -0.75 6.00 0.36
C LEU A 220 -2.28 6.11 0.34
N ALA A 221 -2.97 4.97 0.32
CA ALA A 221 -4.41 4.88 0.52
C ALA A 221 -4.82 3.63 1.33
N PRO A 222 -5.94 3.68 2.07
CA PRO A 222 -6.52 2.51 2.72
C PRO A 222 -7.10 1.52 1.71
N ASN A 223 -7.40 0.30 2.17
CA ASN A 223 -8.04 -0.74 1.36
C ASN A 223 -9.55 -0.49 1.24
N ASP A 224 -9.96 0.33 0.27
CA ASP A 224 -11.33 0.83 0.13
C ASP A 224 -12.33 -0.14 -0.56
N VAL A 225 -13.60 0.25 -0.56
CA VAL A 225 -14.69 -0.49 -1.20
C VAL A 225 -14.73 -0.34 -2.73
N HIS A 226 -13.90 0.54 -3.31
CA HIS A 226 -13.86 0.85 -4.74
C HIS A 226 -12.89 -0.05 -5.52
N GLN A 227 -12.24 -1.00 -4.85
CA GLN A 227 -11.38 -2.06 -5.38
C GLN A 227 -10.10 -1.57 -6.06
N ASN A 228 -8.98 -2.24 -5.73
CA ASN A 228 -7.75 -2.26 -6.53
C ASN A 228 -7.12 -0.90 -6.91
N GLN A 229 -7.44 0.22 -6.24
CA GLN A 229 -6.93 1.55 -6.59
C GLN A 229 -5.38 1.65 -6.48
N ILE A 230 -4.79 1.06 -5.43
CA ILE A 230 -3.34 0.90 -5.29
C ILE A 230 -2.77 -0.09 -6.33
N GLN A 231 -3.50 -1.16 -6.67
CA GLN A 231 -3.06 -2.13 -7.67
C GLN A 231 -2.97 -1.49 -9.08
N PHE A 232 -3.93 -0.63 -9.43
CA PHE A 232 -3.95 0.15 -10.67
C PHE A 232 -2.71 1.06 -10.81
N ALA A 233 -2.24 1.64 -9.70
CA ALA A 233 -1.04 2.45 -9.67
C ALA A 233 0.22 1.58 -9.92
N LEU A 234 0.32 0.46 -9.21
CA LEU A 234 1.42 -0.50 -9.33
C LEU A 234 1.51 -1.15 -10.72
N GLU A 235 0.38 -1.40 -11.39
CA GLU A 235 0.33 -1.85 -12.80
C GLU A 235 0.99 -0.88 -13.78
N ARG A 236 1.03 0.41 -13.44
CA ARG A 236 1.66 1.49 -14.23
C ARG A 236 3.09 1.80 -13.76
N GLY A 237 3.58 1.09 -12.74
CA GLY A 237 4.88 1.36 -12.12
C GLY A 237 4.90 2.59 -11.20
N ILE A 238 3.74 3.14 -10.83
CA ILE A 238 3.62 4.26 -9.89
C ILE A 238 3.81 3.69 -8.47
N PRO A 239 4.76 4.21 -7.65
CA PRO A 239 4.98 3.69 -6.30
C PRO A 239 3.80 4.05 -5.39
N ALA A 240 3.01 3.04 -5.02
CA ALA A 240 1.87 3.19 -4.13
C ALA A 240 1.70 1.95 -3.24
N TYR A 241 1.19 2.11 -2.02
CA TYR A 241 0.97 0.99 -1.10
C TYR A 241 -0.30 1.15 -0.25
N LEU A 242 -0.77 0.03 0.30
CA LEU A 242 -1.94 -0.02 1.18
C LEU A 242 -1.54 0.30 2.63
N GLY A 243 -2.25 1.25 3.25
CA GLY A 243 -2.07 1.61 4.65
C GLY A 243 -2.89 2.84 5.06
N VAL A 244 -2.68 3.30 6.30
CA VAL A 244 -3.40 4.44 6.89
C VAL A 244 -2.51 5.16 7.91
N LEU A 245 -2.77 6.45 8.13
CA LEU A 245 -2.28 7.17 9.30
C LEU A 245 -3.19 6.85 10.50
N GLY A 246 -2.83 5.80 11.25
CA GLY A 246 -3.58 5.26 12.39
C GLY A 246 -2.89 5.55 13.73
N THR A 247 -2.55 4.49 14.46
CA THR A 247 -1.90 4.49 15.78
C THR A 247 -0.39 4.19 15.73
N LYS A 248 0.10 3.65 14.61
CA LYS A 248 1.50 3.22 14.41
C LYS A 248 2.23 4.11 13.42
N ARG A 249 3.53 4.35 13.68
CA ARG A 249 4.43 5.05 12.74
C ARG A 249 4.39 4.40 11.36
N LEU A 250 4.39 5.22 10.31
CA LEU A 250 4.53 4.77 8.92
C LEU A 250 5.93 4.13 8.72
N PRO A 251 6.06 3.16 7.79
CA PRO A 251 7.28 2.36 7.63
C PRO A 251 8.45 3.10 6.93
N TYR A 252 8.67 4.36 7.29
CA TYR A 252 9.74 5.21 6.76
C TYR A 252 10.51 5.86 7.92
N PRO A 253 11.85 5.84 7.89
CA PRO A 253 12.69 6.60 8.82
C PRO A 253 12.28 8.08 8.87
N SER A 254 12.69 8.76 9.94
CA SER A 254 12.50 10.20 10.07
C SER A 254 13.17 10.94 8.91
N ARG A 255 12.65 12.14 8.59
CA ARG A 255 13.21 13.04 7.58
C ARG A 255 13.34 12.36 6.20
N SER A 256 12.44 11.44 5.85
CA SER A 256 12.46 10.69 4.58
C SER A 256 12.05 11.53 3.37
N PHE A 257 11.13 12.48 3.53
CA PHE A 257 10.46 13.19 2.42
C PHE A 257 10.73 14.70 2.39
N GLU A 258 10.80 15.30 1.20
CA GLU A 258 10.91 16.77 1.03
C GLU A 258 9.54 17.47 0.99
N LEU A 259 8.49 16.80 0.51
CA LEU A 259 7.13 17.35 0.52
C LEU A 259 6.09 16.28 0.88
N ALA A 260 5.15 16.65 1.74
CA ALA A 260 3.92 15.92 2.01
C ALA A 260 2.76 16.55 1.24
N HIS A 261 1.86 15.72 0.73
CA HIS A 261 0.69 16.14 -0.02
C HIS A 261 -0.59 15.47 0.51
N CYS A 262 -1.65 16.27 0.66
CA CYS A 262 -3.02 15.79 0.81
C CYS A 262 -3.96 16.68 0.00
N SER A 263 -4.73 16.08 -0.91
CA SER A 263 -5.84 16.74 -1.61
C SER A 263 -7.14 16.03 -1.26
N ARG A 264 -7.98 16.68 -0.45
CA ARG A 264 -9.23 16.11 0.11
C ARG A 264 -9.09 14.70 0.69
N CYS A 265 -7.98 14.42 1.39
CA CYS A 265 -7.67 13.08 1.92
C CYS A 265 -8.60 12.59 3.06
N ARG A 266 -9.50 13.45 3.58
CA ARG A 266 -10.46 13.16 4.67
C ARG A 266 -9.80 12.63 5.94
N ILE A 267 -8.60 13.11 6.23
CA ILE A 267 -7.90 12.86 7.48
C ILE A 267 -8.22 14.02 8.42
N ASP A 268 -8.83 13.70 9.56
CA ASP A 268 -8.83 14.60 10.72
C ASP A 268 -7.38 14.71 11.22
N TRP A 269 -6.78 15.88 11.00
CA TRP A 269 -5.42 16.21 11.41
C TRP A 269 -5.31 16.73 12.85
N LEU A 270 -6.45 17.00 13.51
CA LEU A 270 -6.53 17.51 14.88
C LEU A 270 -6.75 16.41 15.92
N GLN A 271 -7.27 15.24 15.51
CA GLN A 271 -7.45 14.08 16.38
C GLN A 271 -6.21 13.79 17.26
N ARG A 272 -6.45 13.34 18.49
CA ARG A 272 -5.41 12.90 19.44
C ARG A 272 -4.27 13.93 19.54
N ASP A 273 -4.63 15.18 19.86
CA ASP A 273 -3.72 16.32 20.05
C ASP A 273 -2.79 16.60 18.86
N GLY A 274 -3.24 16.26 17.64
CA GLY A 274 -2.47 16.48 16.41
C GLY A 274 -1.47 15.39 16.06
N ILE A 275 -1.55 14.19 16.66
CA ILE A 275 -0.56 13.12 16.51
C ILE A 275 -0.26 12.73 15.05
N LEU A 276 -1.23 12.88 14.14
CA LEU A 276 -1.03 12.60 12.70
C LEU A 276 -0.20 13.69 11.99
N LEU A 277 -0.29 14.95 12.41
CA LEU A 277 0.61 16.01 11.96
C LEU A 277 2.02 15.83 12.54
N LEU A 278 2.15 15.24 13.74
CA LEU A 278 3.43 14.98 14.37
C LEU A 278 4.18 13.79 13.74
N GLU A 279 3.45 12.74 13.32
CA GLU A 279 4.02 11.72 12.42
C GLU A 279 4.44 12.33 11.08
N LEU A 280 3.66 13.28 10.54
CA LEU A 280 4.03 13.99 9.31
C LEU A 280 5.28 14.87 9.50
N ASP A 281 5.42 15.50 10.67
CA ASP A 281 6.62 16.23 11.08
C ASP A 281 7.83 15.29 11.13
N ARG A 282 7.74 14.17 11.85
CA ARG A 282 8.81 13.16 11.93
C ARG A 282 9.29 12.75 10.53
N LEU A 283 8.38 12.58 9.59
CA LEU A 283 8.66 12.14 8.21
C LEU A 283 9.23 13.22 7.28
N LEU A 284 8.98 14.50 7.54
CA LEU A 284 9.47 15.61 6.73
C LEU A 284 10.88 16.05 7.11
N ARG A 285 11.72 16.32 6.08
CA ARG A 285 13.04 16.95 6.26
C ARG A 285 12.91 18.36 6.85
N PRO A 286 13.95 18.88 7.54
CA PRO A 286 14.06 20.30 7.86
C PRO A 286 13.88 21.16 6.59
N GLY A 287 13.05 22.20 6.65
CA GLY A 287 12.68 22.99 5.47
C GLY A 287 11.74 22.30 4.47
N GLY A 288 11.26 21.08 4.77
CA GLY A 288 10.28 20.36 3.95
C GLY A 288 8.88 20.99 4.01
N TYR A 289 8.05 20.67 3.03
CA TYR A 289 6.74 21.31 2.83
C TYR A 289 5.56 20.38 3.11
N PHE A 290 4.44 20.94 3.56
CA PHE A 290 3.14 20.24 3.55
C PHE A 290 2.14 21.02 2.71
N ALA A 291 1.77 20.46 1.55
CA ALA A 291 0.76 21.00 0.65
C ALA A 291 -0.61 20.36 0.94
N TYR A 292 -1.56 21.17 1.42
CA TYR A 292 -2.89 20.74 1.84
C TYR A 292 -3.97 21.46 1.03
N SER A 293 -4.81 20.68 0.34
CA SER A 293 -5.84 21.16 -0.58
C SER A 293 -7.19 20.53 -0.23
N SER A 294 -7.92 21.14 0.70
CA SER A 294 -9.14 20.60 1.30
C SER A 294 -10.06 21.75 1.75
N PRO A 295 -11.40 21.56 1.88
CA PRO A 295 -12.34 22.63 2.25
C PRO A 295 -11.90 23.47 3.46
N GLU A 296 -11.38 22.81 4.50
CA GLU A 296 -10.78 23.36 5.72
C GLU A 296 -9.68 24.41 5.45
N ALA A 297 -9.09 24.43 4.25
CA ALA A 297 -8.10 25.44 3.85
C ALA A 297 -8.69 26.71 3.23
N TYR A 298 -9.92 26.69 2.68
CA TYR A 298 -10.45 27.77 1.83
C TYR A 298 -11.93 28.12 2.00
N ALA A 299 -12.75 27.22 2.54
CA ALA A 299 -14.17 27.45 2.75
C ALA A 299 -14.41 28.50 3.86
N GLN A 300 -15.66 28.95 3.98
CA GLN A 300 -16.04 30.13 4.77
C GLN A 300 -17.25 29.88 5.68
N ASP A 301 -17.71 28.64 5.79
CA ASP A 301 -18.63 28.19 6.83
C ASP A 301 -17.93 28.08 8.19
N GLU A 302 -18.73 27.99 9.26
CA GLU A 302 -18.23 28.04 10.64
C GLU A 302 -17.43 26.80 11.05
N GLU A 303 -17.66 25.65 10.40
CA GLU A 303 -16.97 24.39 10.72
C GLU A 303 -15.58 24.34 10.10
N ASP A 304 -15.46 24.57 8.79
CA ASP A 304 -14.16 24.64 8.12
C ASP A 304 -13.30 25.80 8.67
N LEU A 305 -13.91 26.94 9.02
CA LEU A 305 -13.20 28.06 9.68
C LEU A 305 -12.77 27.75 11.12
N ARG A 306 -13.47 26.87 11.85
CA ARG A 306 -13.05 26.40 13.18
C ARG A 306 -11.85 25.48 13.04
N ILE A 307 -11.94 24.47 12.19
CA ILE A 307 -10.87 23.50 11.92
C ILE A 307 -9.61 24.22 11.40
N TRP A 308 -9.77 25.19 10.49
CA TRP A 308 -8.67 26.04 10.02
C TRP A 308 -7.90 26.72 11.16
N ARG A 309 -8.60 27.32 12.13
CA ARG A 309 -7.99 28.06 13.25
C ARG A 309 -7.23 27.11 14.18
N GLU A 310 -7.86 26.00 14.55
CA GLU A 310 -7.27 25.00 15.44
C GLU A 310 -6.03 24.35 14.79
N MET A 311 -6.11 24.00 13.50
CA MET A 311 -5.00 23.43 12.73
C MET A 311 -3.86 24.43 12.55
N SER A 312 -4.16 25.69 12.24
CA SER A 312 -3.15 26.76 12.13
C SER A 312 -2.43 26.97 13.47
N ALA A 313 -3.18 27.12 14.57
CA ALA A 313 -2.61 27.31 15.89
C ALA A 313 -1.76 26.11 16.35
N LEU A 314 -2.11 24.88 15.95
CA LEU A 314 -1.29 23.68 16.20
C LEU A 314 0.03 23.72 15.44
N VAL A 315 0.01 23.94 14.12
CA VAL A 315 1.26 23.94 13.32
C VAL A 315 2.16 25.14 13.64
N GLU A 316 1.57 26.28 14.05
CA GLU A 316 2.32 27.41 14.62
C GLU A 316 3.02 27.03 15.94
N ARG A 317 2.35 26.30 16.85
CA ARG A 317 3.01 25.71 18.04
C ARG A 317 4.04 24.64 17.70
N MET A 318 3.99 24.05 16.51
CA MET A 318 5.03 23.17 15.94
C MET A 318 6.14 23.95 15.20
N CYS A 319 6.19 25.29 15.31
CA CYS A 319 7.17 26.16 14.64
C CYS A 319 7.10 26.18 13.10
N TRP A 320 6.06 25.59 12.49
CA TRP A 320 5.86 25.65 11.04
C TRP A 320 5.34 27.03 10.64
N LYS A 321 5.59 27.43 9.39
CA LYS A 321 5.17 28.73 8.84
C LYS A 321 4.41 28.52 7.54
N ILE A 322 3.43 29.39 7.24
CA ILE A 322 2.78 29.38 5.92
C ILE A 322 3.81 29.88 4.90
N ALA A 323 4.21 29.01 3.96
CA ALA A 323 5.04 29.38 2.81
C ALA A 323 4.19 30.06 1.73
N ALA A 324 2.96 29.57 1.52
CA ALA A 324 1.99 30.17 0.61
C ALA A 324 0.55 29.75 0.97
N LYS A 325 -0.43 30.60 0.69
CA LYS A 325 -1.86 30.25 0.68
C LYS A 325 -2.53 30.92 -0.52
N LYS A 326 -3.17 30.14 -1.39
CA LYS A 326 -3.72 30.60 -2.68
C LYS A 326 -4.85 29.68 -3.13
N ASN A 327 -5.97 30.26 -3.57
CA ASN A 327 -7.17 29.55 -4.01
C ASN A 327 -7.62 28.50 -2.98
N GLN A 328 -7.51 27.20 -3.32
CA GLN A 328 -7.96 26.08 -2.51
C GLN A 328 -6.83 25.39 -1.72
N THR A 329 -5.62 25.96 -1.72
CA THR A 329 -4.42 25.30 -1.22
C THR A 329 -3.67 26.19 -0.23
N VAL A 330 -3.21 25.58 0.86
CA VAL A 330 -2.17 26.10 1.75
C VAL A 330 -0.92 25.22 1.60
N ILE A 331 0.25 25.84 1.70
CA ILE A 331 1.52 25.15 1.81
C ILE A 331 2.24 25.69 3.04
N TRP A 332 2.45 24.81 4.03
CA TRP A 332 3.31 25.10 5.18
C TRP A 332 4.75 24.64 4.91
N VAL A 333 5.70 25.21 5.65
CA VAL A 333 7.12 24.83 5.65
C VAL A 333 7.60 24.57 7.07
N LYS A 334 8.32 23.45 7.25
CA LYS A 334 8.96 23.02 8.49
C LYS A 334 10.20 23.91 8.79
N PRO A 335 10.52 24.24 10.06
CA PRO A 335 11.77 24.95 10.38
C PRO A 335 13.03 24.22 9.88
N LEU A 336 14.09 24.97 9.60
CA LEU A 336 15.39 24.45 9.14
C LEU A 336 16.33 24.04 10.30
N THR A 337 16.07 24.54 11.51
CA THR A 337 16.92 24.44 12.70
C THR A 337 16.07 24.22 13.95
N ASN A 338 16.71 23.90 15.07
CA ASN A 338 16.04 23.67 16.36
C ASN A 338 15.66 24.97 17.08
N ASP A 339 16.07 26.14 16.60
CA ASP A 339 16.09 27.39 17.36
C ASP A 339 14.70 27.71 17.96
N CYS A 340 13.66 27.71 17.12
CA CYS A 340 12.27 27.90 17.56
C CYS A 340 11.76 26.79 18.50
N TYR A 341 12.27 25.54 18.39
CA TYR A 341 11.93 24.49 19.34
C TYR A 341 12.49 24.73 20.74
N MET A 342 13.66 25.39 20.84
CA MET A 342 14.32 25.73 22.10
C MET A 342 13.79 27.04 22.72
N GLU A 343 13.18 27.90 21.91
CA GLU A 343 12.54 29.16 22.34
C GLU A 343 11.11 28.97 22.91
N ARG A 344 10.55 27.75 22.88
CA ARG A 344 9.18 27.46 23.36
C ARG A 344 9.06 27.51 24.88
N GLU A 345 7.96 28.07 25.37
CA GLU A 345 7.67 28.16 26.80
C GLU A 345 7.55 26.76 27.45
N PRO A 346 8.08 26.55 28.68
CA PRO A 346 7.95 25.28 29.39
C PRO A 346 6.47 24.86 29.54
N GLY A 347 6.15 23.65 29.07
CA GLY A 347 4.77 23.14 29.07
C GLY A 347 4.00 23.36 27.75
N THR A 348 4.59 24.03 26.75
CA THR A 348 3.98 24.17 25.40
C THR A 348 3.67 22.80 24.80
N GLN A 349 2.41 22.57 24.42
CA GLN A 349 1.98 21.37 23.71
C GLN A 349 2.00 21.57 22.19
N PRO A 350 2.46 20.57 21.40
CA PRO A 350 2.99 19.29 21.84
C PRO A 350 4.44 19.40 22.39
N PRO A 351 4.84 18.57 23.37
CA PRO A 351 6.20 18.56 23.92
C PRO A 351 7.24 18.11 22.88
N LEU A 352 8.53 18.28 23.21
CA LEU A 352 9.60 17.62 22.46
C LEU A 352 9.65 16.13 22.82
N CYS A 353 10.01 15.28 21.86
CA CYS A 353 10.20 13.85 22.13
C CYS A 353 11.39 13.63 23.07
N ARG A 354 11.35 12.52 23.81
CA ARG A 354 12.41 12.16 24.77
C ARG A 354 13.69 11.77 24.03
N SER A 355 14.84 11.94 24.69
CA SER A 355 16.15 11.58 24.13
C SER A 355 16.38 10.07 23.95
N ASP A 356 15.49 9.24 24.51
CA ASP A 356 15.46 7.79 24.37
C ASP A 356 14.43 7.29 23.34
N ASP A 357 13.68 8.18 22.67
CA ASP A 357 12.90 7.83 21.48
C ASP A 357 13.80 7.85 20.23
N ASP A 358 13.97 6.68 19.60
CA ASP A 358 14.57 6.56 18.27
C ASP A 358 13.52 6.93 17.21
N PRO A 359 13.66 8.05 16.47
CA PRO A 359 12.68 8.47 15.48
C PRO A 359 12.73 7.67 14.18
N ASP A 360 13.75 6.82 13.98
CA ASP A 360 13.88 5.89 12.86
C ASP A 360 13.33 4.48 13.20
N ALA A 361 13.02 4.23 14.48
CA ALA A 361 12.27 3.05 14.90
C ALA A 361 10.80 3.14 14.42
N VAL A 362 10.43 2.30 13.45
CA VAL A 362 9.16 2.40 12.70
C VAL A 362 8.30 1.13 12.69
N TRP A 363 8.85 -0.05 12.99
CA TRP A 363 8.10 -1.29 12.81
C TRP A 363 7.27 -1.66 14.04
N GLY A 364 5.96 -1.36 13.99
CA GLY A 364 5.02 -1.66 15.09
C GLY A 364 5.08 -0.69 16.27
N VAL A 365 5.95 0.32 16.18
CA VAL A 365 6.11 1.41 17.15
C VAL A 365 4.86 2.32 17.11
N PRO A 366 4.23 2.62 18.27
CA PRO A 366 3.18 3.64 18.35
C PRO A 366 3.66 5.00 17.84
N MET A 367 2.74 5.82 17.34
CA MET A 367 2.99 7.26 17.27
C MET A 367 2.97 7.84 18.70
N GLU A 368 3.75 8.89 18.94
CA GLU A 368 3.68 9.69 20.17
C GLU A 368 3.36 11.16 19.83
N ALA A 369 2.63 11.85 20.71
CA ALA A 369 2.22 13.24 20.51
C ALA A 369 3.36 14.22 20.90
N CYS A 370 4.51 14.10 20.24
CA CYS A 370 5.71 14.90 20.49
C CYS A 370 6.42 15.32 19.19
N ILE A 371 7.23 16.38 19.25
CA ILE A 371 8.07 16.86 18.13
C ILE A 371 9.48 16.27 18.27
N THR A 372 9.97 15.58 17.24
CA THR A 372 11.34 15.07 17.20
C THR A 372 12.35 16.19 16.92
N PRO A 373 13.30 16.50 17.82
CA PRO A 373 14.36 17.48 17.56
C PRO A 373 15.31 17.04 16.43
N TYR A 374 16.04 17.98 15.85
CA TYR A 374 17.10 17.68 14.88
C TYR A 374 18.42 17.40 15.61
N SER A 375 19.18 16.43 15.10
CA SER A 375 20.53 16.12 15.58
C SER A 375 21.58 17.07 14.97
N ASP A 376 22.78 17.11 15.54
CA ASP A 376 23.93 17.85 14.99
C ASP A 376 24.35 17.40 13.58
N HIS A 377 23.90 16.21 13.16
CA HIS A 377 24.08 15.70 11.82
C HIS A 377 23.09 16.36 10.83
N ASP A 378 21.82 16.52 11.23
CA ASP A 378 20.75 17.08 10.38
C ASP A 378 20.97 18.57 10.06
N HIS A 379 21.50 19.35 11.00
CA HIS A 379 21.79 20.79 10.81
C HIS A 379 22.81 21.06 9.68
N ARG A 380 23.59 20.06 9.26
CA ARG A 380 24.63 20.22 8.22
C ARG A 380 24.08 20.11 6.79
N THR A 381 22.92 19.50 6.58
CA THR A 381 22.37 19.25 5.24
C THR A 381 21.65 20.46 4.62
N ARG A 382 22.39 21.56 4.38
CA ARG A 382 21.97 22.64 3.45
C ARG A 382 22.16 22.30 1.96
N GLY A 383 22.61 21.08 1.65
CA GLY A 383 22.85 20.58 0.30
C GLY A 383 22.95 19.06 0.26
N SER A 384 23.05 18.52 -0.95
CA SER A 384 22.93 17.11 -1.34
C SER A 384 24.06 16.16 -0.89
N GLY A 385 24.72 16.45 0.24
CA GLY A 385 25.72 15.57 0.83
C GLY A 385 25.09 14.35 1.51
N LEU A 386 25.14 13.18 0.88
CA LEU A 386 25.07 11.92 1.62
C LEU A 386 26.34 11.80 2.47
N ALA A 387 26.24 12.17 3.74
CA ALA A 387 27.03 11.49 4.75
C ALA A 387 26.55 10.04 4.79
N SER A 388 27.49 9.09 4.79
CA SER A 388 27.13 7.67 4.90
C SER A 388 26.59 7.39 6.30
N LEU A 389 25.26 7.35 6.42
CA LEU A 389 24.61 6.51 7.41
C LEU A 389 25.18 5.10 7.24
N ALA A 390 25.97 4.65 8.21
CA ALA A 390 26.52 3.31 8.26
C ALA A 390 25.39 2.32 8.55
N CYS A 391 24.59 2.03 7.52
CA CYS A 391 23.49 1.07 7.60
C CYS A 391 24.07 -0.27 8.09
N PRO A 392 23.58 -0.83 9.21
CA PRO A 392 23.89 -2.22 9.55
C PRO A 392 23.42 -3.10 8.39
N SER A 393 24.35 -3.89 7.84
CA SER A 393 24.36 -4.30 6.42
C SER A 393 23.22 -5.21 5.94
N ASN A 394 22.22 -5.49 6.80
CA ASN A 394 21.22 -6.52 6.61
C ASN A 394 19.78 -5.99 6.41
N LEU A 395 19.49 -4.69 6.54
CA LEU A 395 18.09 -4.22 6.70
C LEU A 395 17.47 -3.37 5.58
N LEU A 396 18.24 -2.59 4.78
CA LEU A 396 17.65 -1.45 4.05
C LEU A 396 17.59 -1.50 2.51
N LEU A 397 18.11 -2.53 1.83
CA LEU A 397 17.78 -2.73 0.41
C LEU A 397 16.44 -3.48 0.21
N LEU A 398 15.99 -4.26 1.21
CA LEU A 398 14.75 -5.02 1.09
C LEU A 398 13.49 -4.13 1.10
N PRO A 399 13.27 -3.15 2.02
CA PRO A 399 11.95 -2.50 2.13
C PRO A 399 11.42 -1.92 0.82
N VAL A 400 12.18 -1.10 0.09
CA VAL A 400 11.70 -0.46 -1.14
C VAL A 400 11.65 -1.42 -2.32
N LEU A 401 12.74 -2.16 -2.59
CA LEU A 401 12.79 -3.08 -3.74
C LEU A 401 11.92 -4.32 -3.55
N LEU A 402 11.76 -4.83 -2.33
CA LEU A 402 10.93 -6.00 -2.04
C LEU A 402 9.43 -5.63 -2.00
N ILE A 403 9.04 -4.42 -1.55
CA ILE A 403 7.64 -3.96 -1.72
C ILE A 403 7.30 -3.89 -3.21
N LEU A 404 8.15 -3.22 -4.02
CA LEU A 404 7.95 -3.15 -5.48
C LEU A 404 7.97 -4.53 -6.14
N ALA A 405 8.92 -5.41 -5.80
CA ALA A 405 9.08 -6.72 -6.44
C ALA A 405 8.08 -7.79 -5.96
N ILE A 406 7.54 -7.70 -4.74
CA ILE A 406 6.43 -8.56 -4.29
C ILE A 406 5.14 -8.10 -4.96
N GLN A 407 4.80 -6.80 -4.90
CA GLN A 407 3.49 -6.35 -5.37
C GLN A 407 3.36 -6.30 -6.91
N GLN A 408 4.47 -6.31 -7.66
CA GLN A 408 4.43 -6.54 -9.11
C GLN A 408 4.09 -7.99 -9.51
N ARG A 409 4.20 -8.98 -8.61
CA ARG A 409 3.97 -10.41 -8.94
C ARG A 409 2.53 -10.88 -8.75
N CYS A 410 1.79 -10.29 -7.82
CA CYS A 410 0.39 -10.60 -7.58
C CYS A 410 -0.52 -9.78 -8.50
N LEU A 411 -0.58 -10.12 -9.80
CA LEU A 411 -1.37 -9.38 -10.79
C LEU A 411 -2.36 -10.22 -11.61
N LYS A 412 -3.53 -9.63 -11.84
CA LYS A 412 -4.79 -10.35 -11.63
C LYS A 412 -5.39 -10.98 -12.90
N ARG A 413 -5.95 -12.16 -12.69
CA ARG A 413 -6.70 -12.96 -13.68
C ARG A 413 -7.91 -12.20 -14.22
N THR A 414 -7.89 -11.82 -15.50
CA THR A 414 -9.05 -11.25 -16.20
C THR A 414 -10.19 -12.27 -16.26
N ARG A 415 -11.27 -12.05 -15.52
CA ARG A 415 -12.56 -12.73 -15.76
C ARG A 415 -13.23 -12.08 -16.96
N ASN A 416 -13.65 -12.88 -17.93
CA ASN A 416 -14.53 -12.42 -19.00
C ASN A 416 -15.88 -11.99 -18.41
N PHE A 417 -16.11 -10.69 -18.30
CA PHE A 417 -17.47 -10.14 -18.27
C PHE A 417 -17.94 -9.95 -19.72
N GLY A 418 -19.21 -10.27 -19.97
CA GLY A 418 -19.80 -10.17 -21.31
C GLY A 418 -19.81 -8.74 -21.84
N GLY A 419 -19.73 -8.59 -23.17
CA GLY A 419 -19.66 -7.28 -23.81
C GLY A 419 -20.91 -6.43 -23.55
N GLY A 420 -20.71 -5.21 -23.05
CA GLY A 420 -21.71 -4.16 -22.95
C GLY A 420 -21.06 -2.81 -23.21
N GLU A 421 -21.16 -2.30 -24.44
CA GLU A 421 -20.71 -0.95 -24.79
C GLU A 421 -21.60 0.10 -24.11
N LEU A 422 -21.13 0.66 -22.99
CA LEU A 422 -21.66 1.90 -22.45
C LEU A 422 -20.89 3.09 -23.06
N ARG A 423 -21.32 3.50 -24.25
CA ARG A 423 -20.90 4.77 -24.85
C ARG A 423 -21.40 5.92 -23.98
N ILE A 424 -20.49 6.64 -23.35
CA ILE A 424 -20.77 8.00 -22.87
C ILE A 424 -20.34 8.95 -23.98
N THR A 425 -21.32 9.62 -24.60
CA THR A 425 -21.08 10.69 -25.57
C THR A 425 -20.48 11.89 -24.85
N GLY A 426 -19.35 12.40 -25.33
CA GLY A 426 -18.73 13.60 -24.78
C GLY A 426 -19.53 14.88 -25.09
N ILE A 427 -19.33 15.88 -24.24
CA ILE A 427 -19.66 17.30 -24.44
C ILE A 427 -18.39 18.10 -24.09
N SER A 428 -18.24 19.27 -24.72
CA SER A 428 -17.07 20.18 -24.69
C SER A 428 -16.70 20.72 -23.32
#